data_AF-A0A8H6CYW7-F1
#
_entry.id   AF-A0A8H6CYW7-F1
#
_cell.length_a   1.000
_cell.length_b   1.000
_cell.length_c   1.000
_cell.angle_alpha   90.00
_cell.angle_beta   90.00
_cell.angle_gamma   90.00
#
_symmetry.space_group_name_H-M   'P 1'
#
loop_
_entity.id
_entity.type
_entity.pdbx_description
1 polymer ?
#
loop_
_entity_poly.entity_id
_entity_poly.type
_entity_poly.pdbx_seq_one_letter_code
_entity_poly.pdbx_strand_id
1 'polypeptide(L)'
;MAASSASRETKHAPSDVSGYLFLYQDEGGGYDDGQRTSVPAVVPRRPNRGLRNMTLLISTVAIIFLASNIYLGLPPYAFSDFGSCPCQPSRVPQYFQTSPELWPGATATGKPAFMAQTRAFEPIDAATFVPNDPLQTSIPIEGMTEGNKSIFKMMGHLSPYSPSPGFGVDEYPIPEGAEIVQIQMLSRHGARYPNPDSDVAELGGRIANASGKFNTKGPLGFLMDWKYELGQDILVPKGRQELFDSGVLHSYMYGRLYNPHSKLIVRTTTRDRMLKSAENWVAGLFGLGWTNNATIEVIIEAVGFNNSLAGDLNCPNTAKADYKSPVEAWVEIYLQD
;
A
#
# COMPACT_ATOMS: atom_id res chain seq x y z
N MET A 1 -34.40 -30.52 42.93
CA MET A 1 -35.86 -30.31 43.02
C MET A 1 -36.20 -29.02 42.27
N ALA A 2 -37.21 -29.11 41.41
CA ALA A 2 -38.13 -28.08 40.91
C ALA A 2 -37.63 -26.70 40.43
N ALA A 3 -37.98 -26.42 39.17
CA ALA A 3 -37.96 -25.13 38.49
C ALA A 3 -39.03 -24.15 39.02
N SER A 4 -38.88 -22.86 38.73
CA SER A 4 -40.02 -21.98 38.48
C SER A 4 -39.65 -20.80 37.57
N SER A 5 -40.46 -20.64 36.55
CA SER A 5 -40.52 -19.61 35.52
C SER A 5 -41.36 -18.41 35.95
N ALA A 6 -41.06 -17.20 35.46
CA ALA A 6 -42.10 -16.20 35.19
C ALA A 6 -41.66 -15.14 34.16
N SER A 7 -42.44 -15.06 33.08
CA SER A 7 -42.45 -14.01 32.06
C SER A 7 -43.22 -12.76 32.52
N ARG A 8 -42.94 -11.59 31.94
CA ARG A 8 -44.01 -10.63 31.58
C ARG A 8 -43.62 -9.64 30.48
N GLU A 9 -44.56 -9.46 29.57
CA GLU A 9 -44.56 -8.70 28.32
C GLU A 9 -45.04 -7.23 28.46
N THR A 10 -44.39 -6.36 27.69
CA THR A 10 -44.82 -5.22 26.81
C THR A 10 -45.88 -4.16 27.17
N LYS A 11 -45.58 -2.89 26.78
CA LYS A 11 -46.35 -1.93 25.93
C LYS A 11 -45.56 -0.59 25.76
N HIS A 12 -45.02 -0.24 24.57
CA HIS A 12 -45.55 0.60 23.45
C HIS A 12 -45.40 2.16 23.56
N ALA A 13 -44.36 2.69 22.85
CA ALA A 13 -44.14 3.87 21.94
C ALA A 13 -45.00 5.19 22.01
N PRO A 14 -44.70 6.32 21.27
CA PRO A 14 -43.67 6.57 20.21
C PRO A 14 -43.01 8.01 20.16
N SER A 15 -42.29 8.29 19.05
CA SER A 15 -41.70 9.55 18.48
C SER A 15 -40.17 9.68 18.63
N ASP A 16 -39.35 10.09 17.66
CA ASP A 16 -39.54 10.79 16.39
C ASP A 16 -38.35 10.53 15.42
N VAL A 17 -38.54 10.93 14.16
CA VAL A 17 -37.85 10.58 12.91
C VAL A 17 -36.57 11.39 12.64
N SER A 18 -35.54 10.72 12.10
CA SER A 18 -34.61 11.23 11.06
C SER A 18 -33.70 10.05 10.66
N GLY A 19 -33.70 9.47 9.46
CA GLY A 19 -33.76 10.10 8.14
C GLY A 19 -32.45 9.81 7.39
N TYR A 20 -32.09 8.54 7.18
CA TYR A 20 -30.99 8.14 6.29
C TYR A 20 -31.52 7.26 5.16
N LEU A 21 -31.57 7.87 3.98
CA LEU A 21 -32.02 7.27 2.72
C LEU A 21 -30.87 6.45 2.11
N PHE A 22 -31.09 5.14 1.95
CA PHE A 22 -30.24 4.29 1.15
C PHE A 22 -30.48 4.58 -0.34
N LEU A 23 -29.45 5.03 -1.05
CA LEU A 23 -29.42 5.04 -2.51
C LEU A 23 -29.19 3.60 -3.00
N TYR A 24 -30.27 2.92 -3.38
CA TYR A 24 -30.18 1.76 -4.25
C TYR A 24 -29.97 2.25 -5.69
N GLN A 25 -28.92 1.72 -6.31
CA GLN A 25 -28.57 1.94 -7.71
C GLN A 25 -29.35 0.89 -8.51
N ASP A 26 -30.43 1.32 -9.18
CA ASP A 26 -31.26 0.46 -10.04
C ASP A 26 -30.45 0.01 -11.26
N GLU A 27 -30.25 -1.31 -11.37
CA GLU A 27 -29.82 -1.94 -12.61
C GLU A 27 -31.02 -2.10 -13.55
N GLY A 28 -30.78 -1.77 -14.81
CA GLY A 28 -31.80 -1.75 -15.86
C GLY A 28 -32.37 -3.12 -16.23
N GLY A 29 -33.60 -3.08 -16.73
CA GLY A 29 -34.29 -4.20 -17.35
C GLY A 29 -35.58 -3.74 -18.00
N GLY A 30 -35.47 -3.06 -19.14
CA GLY A 30 -36.62 -2.67 -19.96
C GLY A 30 -37.21 -3.87 -20.69
N TYR A 31 -38.52 -4.09 -20.52
CA TYR A 31 -39.34 -4.88 -21.42
C TYR A 31 -40.16 -3.94 -22.31
N ASP A 32 -40.07 -4.23 -23.60
CA ASP A 32 -40.65 -3.55 -24.76
C ASP A 32 -42.18 -3.74 -24.82
N ASP A 33 -42.96 -2.68 -25.04
CA ASP A 33 -44.09 -2.68 -25.99
C ASP A 33 -44.68 -1.26 -26.18
N GLY A 34 -45.17 -0.97 -27.39
CA GLY A 34 -46.24 0.02 -27.55
C GLY A 34 -45.95 1.32 -28.33
N GLN A 35 -46.18 1.21 -29.65
CA GLN A 35 -46.94 2.17 -30.46
C GLN A 35 -46.25 3.45 -31.01
N ARG A 36 -45.92 3.35 -32.31
CA ARG A 36 -45.43 4.41 -33.18
C ARG A 36 -46.59 5.30 -33.66
N THR A 37 -46.56 6.60 -33.38
CA THR A 37 -47.39 7.63 -34.05
C THR A 37 -46.51 8.61 -34.82
N SER A 38 -46.89 8.89 -36.06
CA SER A 38 -46.12 9.70 -37.03
C SER A 38 -46.40 11.20 -36.88
N VAL A 39 -45.33 12.00 -36.71
CA VAL A 39 -45.37 13.48 -36.73
C VAL A 39 -44.88 13.97 -38.10
N PRO A 40 -45.52 14.99 -38.73
CA PRO A 40 -45.11 15.45 -40.06
C PRO A 40 -43.79 16.23 -40.02
N ALA A 41 -43.01 16.11 -41.10
CA ALA A 41 -41.68 16.68 -41.22
C ALA A 41 -41.71 18.23 -41.32
N VAL A 42 -41.06 18.90 -40.37
CA VAL A 42 -40.71 20.32 -40.46
C VAL A 42 -39.49 20.45 -41.38
N VAL A 43 -39.63 21.17 -42.50
CA VAL A 43 -38.49 21.51 -43.37
C VAL A 43 -37.77 22.73 -42.79
N PRO A 44 -36.49 22.63 -42.37
CA PRO A 44 -35.76 23.80 -41.90
C PRO A 44 -35.38 24.70 -43.08
N ARG A 45 -35.69 26.00 -42.97
CA ARG A 45 -35.15 27.05 -43.84
C ARG A 45 -33.62 27.03 -43.78
N ARG A 46 -32.97 26.97 -44.96
CA ARG A 46 -31.50 27.01 -45.10
C ARG A 46 -30.91 28.19 -44.30
N PRO A 47 -29.93 27.96 -43.40
CA PRO A 47 -29.22 29.06 -42.75
C PRO A 47 -28.35 29.77 -43.77
N ASN A 48 -28.39 31.11 -43.78
CA ASN A 48 -27.63 31.93 -44.71
C ASN A 48 -26.12 31.81 -44.37
N ARG A 49 -25.40 30.98 -45.14
CA ARG A 49 -24.02 30.51 -44.87
C ARG A 49 -23.03 31.66 -44.67
N GLY A 50 -23.27 32.80 -45.33
CA GLY A 50 -22.45 34.01 -45.19
C GLY A 50 -22.52 34.63 -43.80
N LEU A 51 -23.70 34.69 -43.19
CA LEU A 51 -23.86 35.29 -41.86
C LEU A 51 -23.16 34.45 -40.79
N ARG A 52 -23.29 33.12 -40.86
CA ARG A 52 -22.67 32.18 -39.91
C ARG A 52 -21.13 32.21 -39.99
N ASN A 53 -20.57 32.30 -41.19
CA ASN A 53 -19.12 32.42 -41.37
C ASN A 53 -18.61 33.77 -40.85
N MET A 54 -19.36 34.85 -41.04
CA MET A 54 -19.02 36.17 -40.53
C MET A 54 -19.09 36.22 -38.99
N THR A 55 -20.10 35.60 -38.38
CA THR A 55 -20.18 35.49 -36.91
C THR A 55 -19.02 34.68 -36.34
N LEU A 56 -18.65 33.55 -36.98
CA LEU A 56 -17.49 32.76 -36.55
C LEU A 56 -16.19 33.56 -36.62
N LEU A 57 -15.99 34.34 -37.70
CA LEU A 57 -14.80 35.15 -37.89
C LEU A 57 -14.70 36.30 -36.88
N ILE A 58 -15.82 36.98 -36.60
CA ILE A 58 -15.85 38.06 -35.60
C ILE A 58 -15.62 37.50 -34.19
N SER A 59 -16.23 36.34 -33.87
CA SER A 59 -16.03 35.68 -32.59
C SER A 59 -14.59 35.21 -32.38
N THR A 60 -13.94 34.64 -33.40
CA THR A 60 -12.52 34.23 -33.28
C THR A 60 -11.60 35.44 -33.11
N VAL A 61 -11.83 36.52 -33.86
CA VAL A 61 -11.05 37.77 -33.70
C VAL A 61 -11.27 38.36 -32.30
N ALA A 62 -12.50 38.39 -31.78
CA ALA A 62 -12.78 38.87 -30.43
C ALA A 62 -12.11 38.02 -29.34
N ILE A 63 -12.09 36.69 -29.50
CA ILE A 63 -11.39 35.77 -28.57
C ILE A 63 -9.88 36.03 -28.61
N ILE A 64 -9.30 36.20 -29.79
CA ILE A 64 -7.86 36.49 -29.94
C ILE A 64 -7.53 37.83 -29.27
N PHE A 65 -8.32 38.88 -29.51
CA PHE A 65 -8.11 40.18 -28.88
C PHE A 65 -8.25 40.11 -27.36
N LEU A 66 -9.21 39.35 -26.83
CA LEU A 66 -9.38 39.16 -25.39
C LEU A 66 -8.18 38.41 -24.79
N ALA A 67 -7.74 37.32 -25.43
CA ALA A 67 -6.58 36.55 -24.98
C ALA A 67 -5.29 37.37 -25.02
N SER A 68 -5.08 38.18 -26.07
CA SER A 68 -3.93 39.07 -26.18
C SER A 68 -3.94 40.18 -25.13
N ASN A 69 -5.11 40.79 -24.85
CA ASN A 69 -5.21 41.80 -23.79
C ASN A 69 -5.00 41.21 -22.39
N ILE A 70 -5.46 39.97 -22.14
CA ILE A 70 -5.16 39.26 -20.90
C ILE A 70 -3.65 38.98 -20.81
N TYR A 71 -3.04 38.45 -21.87
CA TYR A 71 -1.61 38.15 -21.90
C TYR A 71 -0.73 39.39 -21.69
N LEU A 72 -1.09 40.53 -22.30
CA LEU A 72 -0.36 41.79 -22.17
C LEU A 72 -0.68 42.56 -20.89
N GLY A 73 -1.80 42.26 -20.23
CA GLY A 73 -2.22 42.84 -18.95
C GLY A 73 -1.76 42.06 -17.72
N LEU A 74 -1.21 40.86 -17.90
CA LEU A 74 -0.59 40.11 -16.81
C LEU A 74 0.73 40.80 -16.42
N PRO A 75 0.96 41.10 -15.13
CA PRO A 75 2.24 41.61 -14.65
C PRO A 75 3.39 40.70 -15.11
N PRO A 76 4.62 41.22 -15.33
CA PRO A 76 5.77 40.42 -15.76
C PRO A 76 6.21 39.32 -14.76
N TYR A 77 5.43 39.10 -13.69
CA TYR A 77 5.63 38.07 -12.67
C TYR A 77 4.96 36.72 -12.99
N ALA A 78 4.19 36.61 -14.08
CA ALA A 78 3.52 35.35 -14.44
C ALA A 78 4.45 34.32 -15.13
N PHE A 79 5.63 34.72 -15.58
CA PHE A 79 6.64 33.85 -16.21
C PHE A 79 8.08 34.20 -15.83
N SER A 80 8.28 34.77 -14.64
CA SER A 80 9.63 34.92 -14.08
C SER A 80 10.11 33.60 -13.52
N ASP A 81 11.08 33.03 -14.25
CA ASP A 81 12.23 32.24 -13.80
C ASP A 81 12.23 31.86 -12.30
N PHE A 82 12.27 30.56 -11.99
CA PHE A 82 12.33 30.02 -10.62
C PHE A 82 13.69 30.32 -9.97
N GLY A 83 14.00 31.60 -9.78
CA GLY A 83 15.03 32.07 -8.87
C GLY A 83 14.55 31.87 -7.44
N SER A 84 15.17 30.89 -6.77
CA SER A 84 15.12 30.59 -5.33
C SER A 84 14.32 31.56 -4.46
N CYS A 85 13.04 31.25 -4.21
CA CYS A 85 12.43 31.68 -2.96
C CYS A 85 13.16 30.90 -1.85
N PRO A 86 13.81 31.54 -0.87
CA PRO A 86 14.24 30.82 0.33
C PRO A 86 12.97 30.29 0.99
N CYS A 87 12.71 28.98 0.86
CA CYS A 87 11.59 28.32 1.50
C CYS A 87 11.62 28.71 2.98
N GLN A 88 10.55 29.35 3.45
CA GLN A 88 10.39 29.63 4.87
C GLN A 88 10.64 28.32 5.62
N PRO A 89 11.52 28.32 6.65
CA PRO A 89 11.83 27.11 7.37
C PRO A 89 10.53 26.51 7.90
N SER A 90 10.37 25.19 7.72
CA SER A 90 9.20 24.47 8.18
C SER A 90 8.94 24.81 9.65
N ARG A 91 7.70 25.19 9.97
CA ARG A 91 7.28 25.37 11.37
C ARG A 91 7.20 24.05 12.14
N VAL A 92 7.28 22.93 11.42
CA VAL A 92 7.28 21.59 11.98
C VAL A 92 8.73 21.19 12.26
N PRO A 93 9.06 20.78 13.51
CA PRO A 93 10.40 20.24 13.80
C PRO A 93 10.77 19.10 12.85
N GLN A 94 12.06 18.98 12.53
CA GLN A 94 12.55 17.99 11.56
C GLN A 94 12.10 16.56 11.86
N TYR A 95 12.09 16.17 13.13
CA TYR A 95 11.68 14.84 13.57
C TYR A 95 10.16 14.61 13.50
N PHE A 96 9.34 15.62 13.18
CA PHE A 96 7.92 15.46 12.86
C PHE A 96 7.61 15.77 11.39
N GLN A 97 8.62 16.00 10.56
CA GLN A 97 8.43 16.27 9.14
C GLN A 97 8.37 14.96 8.36
N THR A 98 7.15 14.55 7.99
CA THR A 98 6.88 13.37 7.16
C THR A 98 6.72 13.71 5.67
N SER A 99 6.55 14.99 5.31
CA SER A 99 6.48 15.45 3.92
C SER A 99 7.05 16.87 3.75
N PRO A 100 7.89 17.13 2.73
CA PRO A 100 8.58 16.11 1.92
C PRO A 100 9.52 15.27 2.79
N GLU A 101 9.74 14.01 2.41
CA GLU A 101 10.60 13.06 3.13
C GLU A 101 12.07 13.49 3.05
N LEU A 102 12.75 13.56 4.20
CA LEU A 102 14.08 14.15 4.29
C LEU A 102 15.23 13.16 4.02
N TRP A 103 15.01 11.83 4.18
CA TRP A 103 15.98 10.77 3.86
C TRP A 103 15.29 9.46 3.44
N PRO A 104 14.52 9.47 2.33
CA PRO A 104 13.68 8.33 1.96
C PRO A 104 14.47 7.07 1.57
N GLY A 105 15.73 7.21 1.14
CA GLY A 105 16.49 6.13 0.52
C GLY A 105 16.13 5.92 -0.96
N ALA A 106 16.38 4.72 -1.49
CA ALA A 106 15.96 4.38 -2.84
C ALA A 106 14.43 4.22 -2.89
N THR A 107 13.80 4.82 -3.90
CA THR A 107 12.32 4.85 -4.02
C THR A 107 11.80 4.52 -5.41
N ALA A 108 12.64 3.94 -6.28
CA ALA A 108 12.25 3.61 -7.64
C ALA A 108 11.06 2.63 -7.64
N THR A 109 9.99 2.98 -8.35
CA THR A 109 8.82 2.11 -8.49
C THR A 109 9.03 1.13 -9.64
N GLY A 110 8.75 -0.15 -9.40
CA GLY A 110 8.80 -1.19 -10.43
C GLY A 110 7.60 -1.16 -11.37
N LYS A 111 7.58 -2.09 -12.32
CA LYS A 111 6.41 -2.26 -13.20
C LYS A 111 5.20 -2.76 -12.38
N PRO A 112 4.00 -2.23 -12.63
CA PRO A 112 2.78 -2.72 -11.99
C PRO A 112 2.53 -4.20 -12.29
N ALA A 113 2.05 -4.93 -11.28
CA ALA A 113 1.64 -6.32 -11.46
C ALA A 113 0.38 -6.42 -12.33
N PHE A 114 0.31 -7.44 -13.20
CA PHE A 114 -0.88 -7.71 -14.03
C PHE A 114 -1.32 -9.17 -13.93
N MET A 115 -1.41 -9.69 -12.70
CA MET A 115 -1.76 -11.09 -12.45
C MET A 115 -3.15 -11.48 -12.97
N ALA A 116 -4.06 -10.53 -13.21
CA ALA A 116 -5.38 -10.84 -13.78
C ALA A 116 -5.33 -11.54 -15.15
N GLN A 117 -4.24 -11.38 -15.92
CA GLN A 117 -4.08 -12.07 -17.21
C GLN A 117 -3.56 -13.51 -17.09
N THR A 118 -2.76 -13.79 -16.06
CA THR A 118 -1.93 -14.99 -16.01
C THR A 118 -2.16 -15.86 -14.78
N ARG A 119 -2.86 -15.35 -13.75
CA ARG A 119 -3.16 -16.11 -12.53
C ARG A 119 -4.18 -17.19 -12.84
N ALA A 120 -3.72 -18.42 -12.90
CA ALA A 120 -4.56 -19.59 -12.77
C ALA A 120 -4.58 -20.01 -11.29
N PHE A 121 -5.77 -20.15 -10.71
CA PHE A 121 -5.90 -20.93 -9.48
C PHE A 121 -5.98 -22.39 -9.90
N GLU A 122 -4.93 -23.16 -9.63
CA GLU A 122 -5.08 -24.61 -9.70
C GLU A 122 -5.99 -25.04 -8.55
N PRO A 123 -7.11 -25.73 -8.82
CA PRO A 123 -7.94 -26.30 -7.78
C PRO A 123 -7.19 -27.50 -7.20
N ILE A 124 -6.28 -27.20 -6.28
CA ILE A 124 -5.75 -28.21 -5.37
C ILE A 124 -6.82 -28.40 -4.31
N ASP A 125 -7.23 -29.64 -4.01
CA ASP A 125 -8.27 -29.96 -3.02
C ASP A 125 -7.99 -29.38 -1.61
N ALA A 126 -6.77 -28.88 -1.37
CA ALA A 126 -6.31 -28.23 -0.14
C ALA A 126 -6.20 -26.69 -0.21
N ALA A 127 -6.34 -26.05 -1.39
CA ALA A 127 -6.17 -24.61 -1.54
C ALA A 127 -7.49 -23.87 -1.29
N THR A 128 -7.67 -23.38 -0.06
CA THR A 128 -8.77 -22.44 0.25
C THR A 128 -8.47 -21.10 -0.42
N PHE A 129 -9.21 -20.77 -1.48
CA PHE A 129 -9.22 -19.41 -2.01
C PHE A 129 -9.84 -18.47 -0.97
N VAL A 130 -9.04 -17.56 -0.43
CA VAL A 130 -9.51 -16.48 0.44
C VAL A 130 -9.62 -15.22 -0.40
N PRO A 131 -10.84 -14.71 -0.66
CA PRO A 131 -11.02 -13.43 -1.33
C PRO A 131 -10.20 -12.32 -0.65
N ASN A 132 -9.60 -11.44 -1.45
CA ASN A 132 -8.71 -10.35 -1.00
C ASN A 132 -7.34 -10.77 -0.42
N ASP A 133 -6.94 -12.03 -0.52
CA ASP A 133 -5.52 -12.41 -0.42
C ASP A 133 -4.92 -12.57 -1.83
N PRO A 134 -4.16 -11.57 -2.32
CA PRO A 134 -3.70 -11.55 -3.71
C PRO A 134 -2.63 -12.60 -4.00
N LEU A 135 -1.93 -13.12 -2.98
CA LEU A 135 -0.82 -14.05 -3.15
C LEU A 135 -1.27 -15.47 -2.77
N GLN A 136 -1.14 -16.42 -3.69
CA GLN A 136 -1.33 -17.84 -3.36
C GLN A 136 -0.04 -18.36 -2.71
N THR A 137 0.04 -18.26 -1.39
CA THR A 137 1.20 -18.75 -0.63
C THR A 137 1.08 -20.22 -0.22
N SER A 138 0.00 -20.91 -0.59
CA SER A 138 -0.29 -22.31 -0.22
C SER A 138 0.02 -23.30 -1.34
N ILE A 139 1.00 -23.00 -2.20
CA ILE A 139 1.41 -23.90 -3.29
C ILE A 139 2.29 -25.02 -2.68
N PRO A 140 1.88 -26.30 -2.80
CA PRO A 140 2.69 -27.41 -2.33
C PRO A 140 3.97 -27.53 -3.20
N ILE A 141 5.11 -27.78 -2.57
CA ILE A 141 6.37 -28.05 -3.28
C ILE A 141 6.40 -29.55 -3.59
N GLU A 142 6.84 -29.92 -4.78
CA GLU A 142 7.10 -31.32 -5.14
C GLU A 142 8.10 -31.94 -4.15
N GLY A 143 7.76 -33.10 -3.58
CA GLY A 143 8.59 -33.76 -2.56
C GLY A 143 8.37 -33.28 -1.11
N MET A 144 7.32 -32.50 -0.82
CA MET A 144 7.01 -32.11 0.57
C MET A 144 6.70 -33.29 1.50
N THR A 145 7.25 -33.22 2.72
CA THR A 145 6.90 -34.09 3.85
C THR A 145 5.89 -33.40 4.78
N GLU A 146 5.35 -34.13 5.75
CA GLU A 146 4.26 -33.72 6.65
C GLU A 146 4.53 -32.42 7.46
N GLY A 147 5.79 -31.96 7.55
CA GLY A 147 6.18 -30.71 8.23
C GLY A 147 6.34 -29.46 7.34
N ASN A 148 6.39 -29.63 6.01
CA ASN A 148 6.70 -28.54 5.09
C ASN A 148 5.41 -27.78 4.77
N LYS A 149 5.11 -26.67 5.46
CA LYS A 149 3.81 -25.98 5.29
C LYS A 149 3.67 -25.19 3.98
N SER A 150 4.77 -24.62 3.45
CA SER A 150 4.85 -23.85 2.20
C SER A 150 6.26 -23.28 1.98
N ILE A 151 6.71 -23.11 0.73
CA ILE A 151 7.98 -22.41 0.42
C ILE A 151 8.01 -21.00 1.01
N PHE A 152 6.88 -20.32 1.04
CA PHE A 152 6.77 -18.94 1.54
C PHE A 152 6.94 -18.83 3.06
N LYS A 153 6.95 -19.95 3.79
CA LYS A 153 7.33 -20.01 5.22
C LYS A 153 8.79 -20.38 5.44
N MET A 154 9.52 -20.71 4.37
CA MET A 154 10.92 -21.14 4.39
C MET A 154 11.87 -20.11 3.77
N MET A 155 11.40 -18.88 3.47
CA MET A 155 12.21 -17.80 2.88
C MET A 155 12.90 -16.93 3.95
N GLY A 156 12.96 -17.40 5.20
CA GLY A 156 13.55 -16.66 6.32
C GLY A 156 12.91 -15.27 6.47
N HIS A 157 13.74 -14.24 6.50
CA HIS A 157 13.30 -12.84 6.65
C HIS A 157 12.57 -12.27 5.42
N LEU A 158 12.47 -13.00 4.31
CA LEU A 158 11.70 -12.61 3.13
C LEU A 158 10.29 -13.21 3.14
N SER A 159 9.98 -14.09 4.09
CA SER A 159 8.66 -14.68 4.25
C SER A 159 7.63 -13.58 4.54
N PRO A 160 6.46 -13.56 3.86
CA PRO A 160 5.33 -12.72 4.26
C PRO A 160 4.95 -13.00 5.71
N TYR A 161 4.34 -12.02 6.37
CA TYR A 161 3.97 -12.17 7.78
C TYR A 161 3.05 -13.38 7.98
N SER A 162 3.38 -14.22 8.96
CA SER A 162 2.48 -15.23 9.49
C SER A 162 2.69 -15.36 11.00
N PRO A 163 1.65 -15.66 11.78
CA PRO A 163 1.80 -15.84 13.21
C PRO A 163 2.78 -16.99 13.48
N SER A 164 3.63 -16.79 14.49
CA SER A 164 4.52 -17.86 14.98
C SER A 164 3.67 -19.06 15.40
N PRO A 165 4.12 -20.31 15.17
CA PRO A 165 3.48 -21.48 15.75
C PRO A 165 3.61 -21.55 17.29
N GLY A 166 4.28 -20.57 17.90
CA GLY A 166 4.56 -20.51 19.33
C GLY A 166 5.76 -21.37 19.71
N PHE A 167 5.96 -21.53 21.02
CA PHE A 167 7.05 -22.32 21.60
C PHE A 167 6.55 -23.55 22.35
N GLY A 168 5.38 -24.08 21.96
CA GLY A 168 4.74 -25.20 22.65
C GLY A 168 4.16 -24.81 24.02
N VAL A 169 3.88 -23.52 24.22
CA VAL A 169 3.20 -22.99 25.39
C VAL A 169 1.83 -22.49 24.96
N ASP A 170 0.80 -22.83 25.75
CA ASP A 170 -0.55 -22.35 25.49
C ASP A 170 -0.63 -20.84 25.74
N GLU A 171 -1.37 -20.15 24.89
CA GLU A 171 -1.71 -18.75 25.10
C GLU A 171 -2.91 -18.64 26.04
N TYR A 172 -2.78 -17.79 27.07
CA TYR A 172 -3.84 -17.55 28.05
C TYR A 172 -4.22 -16.06 28.04
N PRO A 173 -5.49 -15.72 28.31
CA PRO A 173 -5.87 -14.36 28.64
C PRO A 173 -5.06 -13.83 29.83
N ILE A 174 -5.03 -12.50 30.01
CA ILE A 174 -4.44 -11.92 31.22
C ILE A 174 -5.11 -12.51 32.48
N PRO A 175 -4.37 -12.68 33.60
CA PRO A 175 -4.91 -13.25 34.82
C PRO A 175 -6.15 -12.49 35.34
N GLU A 176 -7.05 -13.19 36.03
CA GLU A 176 -8.21 -12.56 36.67
C GLU A 176 -7.76 -11.46 37.65
N GLY A 177 -8.39 -10.28 37.55
CA GLY A 177 -8.02 -9.10 38.33
C GLY A 177 -6.82 -8.32 37.81
N ALA A 178 -6.15 -8.76 36.74
CA ALA A 178 -5.12 -7.98 36.07
C ALA A 178 -5.73 -7.04 35.01
N GLU A 179 -5.03 -5.93 34.75
CA GLU A 179 -5.34 -5.01 33.66
C GLU A 179 -4.09 -4.67 32.86
N ILE A 180 -4.27 -4.39 31.57
CA ILE A 180 -3.19 -3.89 30.72
C ILE A 180 -3.05 -2.39 30.98
N VAL A 181 -1.89 -1.96 31.46
CA VAL A 181 -1.59 -0.54 31.70
C VAL A 181 -0.69 0.08 30.64
N GLN A 182 0.08 -0.76 29.92
CA GLN A 182 1.01 -0.33 28.90
C GLN A 182 1.26 -1.46 27.88
N ILE A 183 1.44 -1.07 26.62
CA ILE A 183 1.90 -1.93 25.53
C ILE A 183 3.07 -1.23 24.83
N GLN A 184 4.09 -1.99 24.44
CA GLN A 184 5.14 -1.52 23.55
C GLN A 184 5.19 -2.45 22.35
N MET A 185 4.95 -1.91 21.15
CA MET A 185 5.05 -2.66 19.91
C MET A 185 6.35 -2.26 19.20
N LEU A 186 7.14 -3.27 18.82
CA LEU A 186 8.21 -3.12 17.85
C LEU A 186 7.78 -3.86 16.58
N SER A 187 7.62 -3.13 15.48
CA SER A 187 7.22 -3.70 14.19
C SER A 187 8.33 -3.55 13.17
N ARG A 188 8.48 -4.56 12.31
CA ARG A 188 9.24 -4.42 11.06
C ARG A 188 8.36 -3.72 10.01
N HIS A 189 8.99 -3.19 8.97
CA HIS A 189 8.28 -2.85 7.74
C HIS A 189 7.59 -4.08 7.11
N GLY A 190 6.63 -3.83 6.24
CA GLY A 190 5.93 -4.88 5.48
C GLY A 190 6.74 -5.36 4.29
N ALA A 191 6.16 -6.26 3.51
CA ALA A 191 6.74 -6.71 2.25
C ALA A 191 7.10 -5.53 1.33
N ARG A 192 8.25 -5.62 0.67
CA ARG A 192 8.86 -4.53 -0.11
C ARG A 192 9.55 -5.05 -1.36
N TYR A 193 9.91 -4.13 -2.24
CA TYR A 193 10.88 -4.43 -3.30
C TYR A 193 12.29 -4.65 -2.74
N PRO A 194 13.17 -5.35 -3.50
CA PRO A 194 14.55 -5.59 -3.09
C PRO A 194 15.37 -4.30 -2.93
N ASN A 195 16.50 -4.40 -2.22
CA ASN A 195 17.50 -3.34 -2.25
C ASN A 195 18.16 -3.29 -3.64
N PRO A 196 18.65 -2.11 -4.08
CA PRO A 196 19.36 -1.99 -5.35
C PRO A 196 20.55 -2.96 -5.47
N ASP A 197 21.25 -3.20 -4.36
CA ASP A 197 22.46 -4.04 -4.30
C ASP A 197 22.16 -5.50 -3.92
N SER A 198 20.93 -5.98 -4.15
CA SER A 198 20.55 -7.36 -3.85
C SER A 198 20.92 -8.35 -4.96
N ASP A 199 21.16 -9.61 -4.59
CA ASP A 199 21.54 -10.67 -5.54
C ASP A 199 20.51 -10.85 -6.67
N VAL A 200 19.21 -10.61 -6.41
CA VAL A 200 18.16 -10.71 -7.43
C VAL A 200 18.23 -9.56 -8.44
N ALA A 201 18.62 -8.36 -8.01
CA ALA A 201 18.86 -7.23 -8.90
C ALA A 201 20.12 -7.48 -9.75
N GLU A 202 21.16 -8.06 -9.14
CA GLU A 202 22.36 -8.46 -9.86
C GLU A 202 22.08 -9.55 -10.90
N LEU A 203 21.32 -10.59 -10.53
CA LEU A 203 20.87 -11.64 -11.45
C LEU A 203 20.09 -11.04 -12.63
N GLY A 204 19.22 -10.07 -12.34
CA GLY A 204 18.52 -9.25 -13.34
C GLY A 204 19.47 -8.63 -14.37
N GLY A 205 20.50 -7.94 -13.90
CA GLY A 205 21.51 -7.34 -14.76
C GLY A 205 22.32 -8.37 -15.56
N ARG A 206 22.71 -9.48 -14.93
CA ARG A 206 23.47 -10.56 -15.58
C ARG A 206 22.66 -11.20 -16.71
N ILE A 207 21.39 -11.51 -16.49
CA ILE A 207 20.50 -12.09 -17.50
C ILE A 207 20.27 -11.11 -18.66
N ALA A 208 20.02 -9.83 -18.36
CA ALA A 208 19.86 -8.81 -19.39
C ALA A 208 21.12 -8.69 -20.28
N ASN A 209 22.32 -8.72 -19.68
CA ASN A 209 23.59 -8.65 -20.38
C ASN A 209 23.93 -9.93 -21.17
N ALA A 210 23.38 -11.07 -20.75
CA ALA A 210 23.53 -12.36 -21.39
C ALA A 210 22.43 -12.65 -22.43
N SER A 211 21.45 -11.76 -22.61
CA SER A 211 20.32 -11.96 -23.53
C SER A 211 20.81 -12.34 -24.93
N GLY A 212 20.28 -13.45 -25.47
CA GLY A 212 20.69 -14.03 -26.74
C GLY A 212 21.97 -14.88 -26.72
N LYS A 213 22.65 -15.01 -25.57
CA LYS A 213 23.92 -15.78 -25.42
C LYS A 213 23.75 -17.11 -24.67
N PHE A 214 22.57 -17.39 -24.14
CA PHE A 214 22.24 -18.67 -23.50
C PHE A 214 20.90 -19.18 -24.03
N ASN A 215 20.69 -20.49 -23.93
CA ASN A 215 19.46 -21.16 -24.36
C ASN A 215 19.01 -22.09 -23.22
N THR A 216 18.12 -21.59 -22.35
CA THR A 216 17.56 -22.39 -21.26
C THR A 216 16.38 -23.24 -21.75
N LYS A 217 16.19 -24.40 -21.11
CA LYS A 217 15.10 -25.34 -21.38
C LYS A 217 14.49 -25.82 -20.07
N GLY A 218 13.34 -26.49 -20.16
CA GLY A 218 12.66 -27.08 -19.01
C GLY A 218 12.26 -26.01 -17.97
N PRO A 219 12.45 -26.26 -16.66
CA PRO A 219 12.08 -25.33 -15.59
C PRO A 219 12.70 -23.93 -15.70
N LEU A 220 13.86 -23.80 -16.37
CA LEU A 220 14.55 -22.52 -16.56
C LEU A 220 14.20 -21.82 -17.88
N GLY A 221 13.31 -22.39 -18.70
CA GLY A 221 12.95 -21.85 -20.02
C GLY A 221 12.41 -20.40 -19.96
N PHE A 222 11.74 -20.04 -18.87
CA PHE A 222 11.20 -18.68 -18.68
C PHE A 222 12.27 -17.59 -18.67
N LEU A 223 13.53 -17.92 -18.34
CA LEU A 223 14.63 -16.95 -18.28
C LEU A 223 14.97 -16.34 -19.65
N MET A 224 14.54 -16.95 -20.76
CA MET A 224 14.74 -16.42 -22.11
C MET A 224 13.99 -15.10 -22.34
N ASP A 225 12.80 -14.99 -21.77
CA ASP A 225 11.92 -13.82 -21.92
C ASP A 225 11.81 -12.98 -20.64
N TRP A 226 12.41 -13.46 -19.55
CA TRP A 226 12.37 -12.80 -18.25
C TRP A 226 13.15 -11.50 -18.25
N LYS A 227 12.56 -10.48 -17.62
CA LYS A 227 13.17 -9.16 -17.40
C LYS A 227 13.02 -8.80 -15.93
N TYR A 228 14.07 -8.21 -15.36
CA TYR A 228 14.00 -7.66 -14.03
C TYR A 228 13.22 -6.34 -14.06
N GLU A 229 11.99 -6.37 -13.56
CA GLU A 229 11.05 -5.23 -13.59
C GLU A 229 10.65 -4.74 -12.18
N LEU A 230 11.33 -5.21 -11.14
CA LEU A 230 11.06 -4.84 -9.75
C LEU A 230 11.56 -3.42 -9.43
N GLY A 231 10.90 -2.77 -8.47
CA GLY A 231 11.32 -1.48 -7.94
C GLY A 231 12.47 -1.60 -6.95
N GLN A 232 12.65 -0.58 -6.12
CA GLN A 232 13.72 -0.49 -5.13
C GLN A 232 13.15 -0.02 -3.79
N ASP A 233 13.39 -0.80 -2.74
CA ASP A 233 13.21 -0.49 -1.32
C ASP A 233 11.82 -0.09 -0.79
N ILE A 234 10.88 0.39 -1.62
CA ILE A 234 9.53 0.79 -1.20
C ILE A 234 8.62 -0.41 -0.91
N LEU A 235 7.56 -0.18 -0.11
CA LEU A 235 6.55 -1.19 0.16
C LEU A 235 5.79 -1.60 -1.11
N VAL A 236 5.59 -2.91 -1.28
CA VAL A 236 4.64 -3.42 -2.26
C VAL A 236 3.21 -3.35 -1.69
N PRO A 237 2.14 -3.46 -2.52
CA PRO A 237 0.76 -3.42 -2.03
C PRO A 237 0.49 -4.41 -0.87
N LYS A 238 1.03 -5.64 -0.94
CA LYS A 238 0.89 -6.62 0.14
C LYS A 238 1.50 -6.13 1.46
N GLY A 239 2.66 -5.46 1.42
CA GLY A 239 3.29 -4.93 2.62
C GLY A 239 2.48 -3.82 3.28
N ARG A 240 1.80 -2.99 2.49
CA ARG A 240 0.86 -1.99 3.02
C ARG A 240 -0.34 -2.66 3.72
N GLN A 241 -0.89 -3.70 3.11
CA GLN A 241 -1.97 -4.50 3.70
C GLN A 241 -1.53 -5.14 5.02
N GLU A 242 -0.35 -5.77 5.08
CA GLU A 242 0.18 -6.39 6.31
C GLU A 242 0.21 -5.41 7.49
N LEU A 243 0.62 -4.16 7.26
CA LEU A 243 0.71 -3.15 8.31
C LEU A 243 -0.65 -2.59 8.69
N PHE A 244 -1.53 -2.42 7.71
CA PHE A 244 -2.91 -2.01 7.96
C PHE A 244 -3.64 -3.06 8.81
N ASP A 245 -3.55 -4.33 8.43
CA ASP A 245 -4.15 -5.46 9.18
C ASP A 245 -3.56 -5.56 10.59
N SER A 246 -2.25 -5.32 10.74
CA SER A 246 -1.60 -5.22 12.05
C SER A 246 -2.18 -4.09 12.90
N GLY A 247 -2.45 -2.91 12.30
CA GLY A 247 -3.10 -1.78 12.97
C GLY A 247 -4.54 -2.11 13.39
N VAL A 248 -5.32 -2.76 12.51
CA VAL A 248 -6.69 -3.21 12.80
C VAL A 248 -6.69 -4.18 13.98
N LEU A 249 -5.80 -5.17 13.97
CA LEU A 249 -5.65 -6.11 15.10
C LEU A 249 -5.35 -5.36 16.40
N HIS A 250 -4.43 -4.39 16.39
CA HIS A 250 -4.11 -3.59 17.57
C HIS A 250 -5.29 -2.74 18.06
N SER A 251 -6.16 -2.28 17.14
CA SER A 251 -7.39 -1.57 17.50
C SER A 251 -8.33 -2.45 18.31
N TYR A 252 -8.57 -3.69 17.86
CA TYR A 252 -9.39 -4.66 18.59
C TYR A 252 -8.76 -5.08 19.92
N MET A 253 -7.44 -5.28 19.97
CA MET A 253 -6.76 -5.79 21.16
C MET A 253 -6.53 -4.72 22.24
N TYR A 254 -6.19 -3.49 21.85
CA TYR A 254 -5.65 -2.48 22.77
C TYR A 254 -6.30 -1.10 22.63
N GLY A 255 -7.32 -0.93 21.79
CA GLY A 255 -7.95 0.37 21.53
C GLY A 255 -8.45 1.10 22.79
N ARG A 256 -8.79 0.36 23.85
CA ARG A 256 -9.20 0.94 25.16
C ARG A 256 -8.10 1.70 25.90
N LEU A 257 -6.82 1.48 25.58
CA LEU A 257 -5.70 2.20 26.19
C LEU A 257 -5.51 3.60 25.61
N TYR A 258 -6.13 3.90 24.46
CA TYR A 258 -5.96 5.18 23.80
C TYR A 258 -6.66 6.30 24.56
N ASN A 259 -5.91 7.37 24.89
CA ASN A 259 -6.47 8.60 25.45
C ASN A 259 -6.85 9.57 24.32
N PRO A 260 -8.14 9.84 24.08
CA PRO A 260 -8.57 10.74 22.99
C PRO A 260 -8.19 12.21 23.19
N HIS A 261 -7.74 12.60 24.40
CA HIS A 261 -7.32 13.97 24.70
C HIS A 261 -5.84 14.24 24.36
N SER A 262 -5.09 13.22 23.94
CA SER A 262 -3.67 13.33 23.59
C SER A 262 -3.34 12.51 22.35
N LYS A 263 -2.55 13.06 21.43
CA LYS A 263 -2.10 12.29 20.26
C LYS A 263 -1.12 11.19 20.67
N LEU A 264 -1.29 10.00 20.07
CA LEU A 264 -0.31 8.93 20.15
C LEU A 264 0.97 9.35 19.40
N ILE A 265 2.14 9.17 20.00
CA ILE A 265 3.41 9.31 19.30
C ILE A 265 3.85 7.95 18.77
N VAL A 266 4.03 7.83 17.46
CA VAL A 266 4.56 6.64 16.79
C VAL A 266 5.94 6.95 16.25
N ARG A 267 6.95 6.17 16.64
CA ARG A 267 8.33 6.39 16.19
C ARG A 267 8.68 5.46 15.05
N THR A 268 9.32 5.98 14.01
CA THR A 268 9.81 5.22 12.86
C THR A 268 11.12 5.83 12.35
N THR A 269 11.74 5.22 11.34
CA THR A 269 12.92 5.80 10.70
C THR A 269 12.55 6.57 9.43
N THR A 270 13.47 7.41 8.94
CA THR A 270 13.24 8.27 7.77
C THR A 270 13.16 7.54 6.43
N ARG A 271 13.44 6.24 6.34
CA ARG A 271 13.30 5.48 5.09
C ARG A 271 11.84 5.43 4.66
N ASP A 272 11.57 5.58 3.36
CA ASP A 272 10.21 5.60 2.80
C ASP A 272 9.41 4.38 3.30
N ARG A 273 9.93 3.16 3.12
CA ARG A 273 9.25 1.94 3.57
C ARG A 273 8.91 1.92 5.07
N MET A 274 9.73 2.55 5.91
CA MET A 274 9.55 2.58 7.36
C MET A 274 8.48 3.61 7.73
N LEU A 275 8.53 4.80 7.12
CA LEU A 275 7.50 5.82 7.26
C LEU A 275 6.14 5.32 6.75
N LYS A 276 6.08 4.78 5.53
CA LYS A 276 4.86 4.23 4.94
C LYS A 276 4.31 3.06 5.75
N SER A 277 5.17 2.25 6.38
CA SER A 277 4.74 1.18 7.29
C SER A 277 4.02 1.75 8.51
N ALA A 278 4.60 2.78 9.14
CA ALA A 278 3.99 3.46 10.26
C ALA A 278 2.65 4.11 9.86
N GLU A 279 2.58 4.79 8.71
CA GLU A 279 1.37 5.40 8.17
C GLU A 279 0.25 4.37 7.94
N ASN A 280 0.56 3.21 7.35
CA ASN A 280 -0.44 2.15 7.14
C ASN A 280 -0.90 1.54 8.47
N TRP A 281 0.00 1.36 9.43
CA TRP A 281 -0.36 0.85 10.76
C TRP A 281 -1.28 1.81 11.52
N VAL A 282 -0.97 3.11 11.57
CA VAL A 282 -1.85 4.09 12.24
C VAL A 282 -3.17 4.27 11.49
N ALA A 283 -3.18 4.11 10.17
CA ALA A 283 -4.40 4.11 9.39
C ALA A 283 -5.28 2.88 9.68
N GLY A 284 -4.69 1.70 9.92
CA GLY A 284 -5.43 0.52 10.39
C GLY A 284 -5.97 0.70 11.80
N LEU A 285 -5.22 1.36 12.68
CA LEU A 285 -5.60 1.60 14.07
C LEU A 285 -6.73 2.63 14.23
N PHE A 286 -6.63 3.78 13.54
CA PHE A 286 -7.51 4.94 13.71
C PHE A 286 -8.36 5.30 12.48
N GLY A 287 -8.10 4.70 11.33
CA GLY A 287 -8.70 5.08 10.04
C GLY A 287 -7.87 6.13 9.28
N LEU A 288 -8.33 6.52 8.08
CA LEU A 288 -7.58 7.42 7.19
C LEU A 288 -7.36 8.83 7.77
N GLY A 289 -8.21 9.26 8.71
CA GLY A 289 -8.08 10.51 9.46
C GLY A 289 -7.14 10.44 10.66
N TRP A 290 -6.27 9.43 10.75
CA TRP A 290 -5.40 9.14 11.90
C TRP A 290 -4.54 10.32 12.36
N THR A 291 -4.25 11.29 11.50
CA THR A 291 -3.47 12.49 11.85
C THR A 291 -4.12 13.34 12.94
N ASN A 292 -5.43 13.17 13.18
CA ASN A 292 -6.13 13.74 14.32
C ASN A 292 -5.78 13.04 15.65
N ASN A 293 -5.43 11.75 15.58
CA ASN A 293 -5.26 10.88 16.74
C ASN A 293 -3.79 10.53 17.04
N ALA A 294 -2.90 10.61 16.06
CA ALA A 294 -1.49 10.26 16.17
C ALA A 294 -0.57 11.27 15.49
N THR A 295 0.71 11.23 15.85
CA THR A 295 1.80 11.97 15.23
C THR A 295 2.99 11.04 15.07
N ILE A 296 3.61 11.05 13.89
CA ILE A 296 4.76 10.20 13.60
C ILE A 296 6.04 10.98 13.85
N GLU A 297 6.88 10.47 14.73
CA GLU A 297 8.25 10.91 14.95
C GLU A 297 9.20 10.10 14.06
N VAL A 298 9.98 10.78 13.22
CA VAL A 298 10.96 10.16 12.31
C VAL A 298 12.38 10.35 12.80
N ILE A 299 13.06 9.24 13.05
CA ILE A 299 14.48 9.19 13.44
C ILE A 299 15.33 9.03 12.18
N ILE A 300 16.34 9.89 12.01
CA ILE A 300 17.19 9.87 10.82
C ILE A 300 17.93 8.53 10.71
N GLU A 301 17.76 7.87 9.58
CA GLU A 301 18.51 6.67 9.21
C GLU A 301 19.56 7.02 8.16
N ALA A 302 20.67 7.58 8.64
CA ALA A 302 21.83 7.95 7.85
C ALA A 302 23.11 7.78 8.66
N VAL A 303 24.25 7.71 7.96
CA VAL A 303 25.57 7.58 8.59
C VAL A 303 25.82 8.75 9.55
N GLY A 304 26.33 8.44 10.74
CA GLY A 304 26.67 9.43 11.77
C GLY A 304 25.52 9.88 12.68
N PHE A 305 24.30 9.38 12.45
CA PHE A 305 23.14 9.71 13.29
C PHE A 305 22.85 8.60 14.31
N ASN A 306 22.60 8.99 15.56
CA ASN A 306 22.13 8.07 16.59
C ASN A 306 20.68 7.67 16.29
N ASN A 307 20.47 6.38 16.04
CA ASN A 307 19.15 5.84 15.77
C ASN A 307 18.94 4.53 16.54
N SER A 308 18.06 4.54 17.53
CA SER A 308 17.77 3.35 18.34
C SER A 308 16.99 2.26 17.59
N LEU A 309 16.42 2.57 16.42
CA LEU A 309 15.70 1.63 15.57
C LEU A 309 16.58 1.03 14.46
N ALA A 310 17.70 1.69 14.13
CA ALA A 310 18.67 1.28 13.11
C ALA A 310 20.06 1.84 13.43
N GLY A 311 20.73 1.26 14.43
CA GLY A 311 21.97 1.81 15.00
C GLY A 311 23.25 1.42 14.26
N ASP A 312 23.16 0.55 13.27
CA ASP A 312 24.29 -0.01 12.52
C ASP A 312 25.08 1.06 11.77
N LEU A 313 24.41 2.10 11.26
CA LEU A 313 25.01 3.21 10.52
C LEU A 313 25.86 4.18 11.36
N ASN A 314 25.80 4.09 12.70
CA ASN A 314 26.64 4.87 13.61
C ASN A 314 27.59 4.02 14.47
N CYS A 315 27.69 2.73 14.19
CA CYS A 315 28.65 1.85 14.86
C CYS A 315 29.89 1.65 13.96
N PRO A 316 31.08 2.18 14.34
CA PRO A 316 32.30 2.09 13.52
C PRO A 316 32.79 0.66 13.26
N ASN A 317 32.32 -0.31 14.06
CA ASN A 317 32.71 -1.71 13.96
C ASN A 317 31.69 -2.58 13.21
N THR A 318 30.55 -2.03 12.75
CA THR A 318 29.55 -2.80 11.98
C THR A 318 30.18 -3.51 10.79
N ALA A 319 30.99 -2.79 10.01
CA ALA A 319 31.66 -3.35 8.82
C ALA A 319 32.76 -4.38 9.13
N LYS A 320 33.13 -4.57 10.41
CA LYS A 320 34.13 -5.56 10.83
C LYS A 320 33.51 -6.94 11.13
N ALA A 321 32.18 -7.01 11.23
CA ALA A 321 31.51 -8.29 11.46
C ALA A 321 31.56 -9.13 10.17
N ASP A 322 32.21 -10.29 10.25
CA ASP A 322 32.20 -11.25 9.15
C ASP A 322 30.93 -12.10 9.19
N TYR A 323 29.94 -11.70 8.39
CA TYR A 323 28.72 -12.46 8.15
C TYR A 323 28.74 -13.19 6.81
N LYS A 324 29.76 -12.96 5.96
CA LYS A 324 29.81 -13.50 4.59
C LYS A 324 30.39 -14.89 4.57
N SER A 325 31.54 -15.12 5.22
CA SER A 325 32.21 -16.43 5.19
C SER A 325 31.31 -17.57 5.70
N PRO A 326 30.52 -17.41 6.78
CA PRO A 326 29.60 -18.48 7.23
C PRO A 326 28.47 -18.75 6.23
N VAL A 327 27.98 -17.71 5.55
CA VAL A 327 26.93 -17.84 4.52
C VAL A 327 27.50 -18.57 3.30
N GLU A 328 28.67 -18.15 2.81
CA GLU A 328 29.36 -18.78 1.67
C GLU A 328 29.68 -20.25 1.93
N ALA A 329 30.21 -20.58 3.11
CA ALA A 329 30.49 -21.96 3.50
C ALA A 329 29.22 -22.85 3.49
N TRP A 330 28.07 -22.29 3.84
CA TRP A 330 26.80 -23.03 3.77
C TRP A 330 26.31 -23.17 2.33
N VAL A 331 26.40 -22.09 1.53
CA VAL A 331 26.04 -22.07 0.11
C VAL A 331 26.81 -23.13 -0.68
N GLU A 332 28.10 -23.30 -0.40
CA GLU A 332 28.94 -24.34 -1.01
C GLU A 332 28.51 -25.77 -0.69
N ILE A 333 27.70 -25.99 0.34
CA ILE A 333 27.19 -27.32 0.71
C ILE A 333 25.85 -27.60 0.02
N TYR A 334 24.89 -26.65 0.06
CA TYR A 334 23.52 -26.93 -0.39
C TYR A 334 23.26 -26.61 -1.88
N LEU A 335 24.18 -25.93 -2.58
CA LEU A 335 24.10 -25.64 -4.03
C LEU A 335 25.09 -26.47 -4.88
N GLN A 336 25.58 -27.61 -4.40
CA GLN A 336 26.53 -28.45 -5.15
C GLN A 336 25.90 -29.16 -6.36
N ASP A 337 24.60 -29.41 -6.30
CA ASP A 337 23.80 -30.12 -7.32
C ASP A 337 23.14 -29.14 -8.31
#